data_AF-A0A7M7H5A3-F1
#
_entry.id   AF-A0A7M7H5A3-F1
#
_cell.length_a   1.000
_cell.length_b   1.000
_cell.length_c   1.000
_cell.angle_alpha   90.00
_cell.angle_beta   90.00
_cell.angle_gamma   90.00
#
_symmetry.space_group_name_H-M   'P 1'
#
loop_
_entity.id
_entity.type
_entity.pdbx_description
1 polymer ?
#
loop_
_entity_poly.entity_id
_entity_poly.type
_entity_poly.pdbx_seq_one_letter_code
_entity_poly.pdbx_strand_id
1 'polypeptide(L)'
;MNLPRILIISTEKGKANEIAINIGGEKLSNQDHFDYYLWNIQNKYYKAQVLICVIENSSQDISINDVEALIVHHDPQTENADQNLKEWSSLIASLAEVEVLLFSCNFIVDTVIRNKVIKWCLQNRFELIELNRPDIDASEADSENNKYGIERIIEALHAHMWPNMTLKGKPSDMEERNPDMNKVEEQFGKIELNQDSTETLPIENMLDGIMGEENTDFGELFSQLKAMKEHAALLPTNQRRIAAEQLVTAFWKAMGGDPSEMED
;
A
#
# COMPACT_ATOMS: atom_id res chain seq x y z
N MET A 1 24.75 -4.77 -10.71
CA MET A 1 23.28 -4.75 -10.79
C MET A 1 22.85 -3.40 -10.25
N ASN A 2 22.03 -2.64 -10.98
CA ASN A 2 21.51 -1.37 -10.46
C ASN A 2 20.41 -1.73 -9.44
N LEU A 3 20.55 -1.25 -8.19
CA LEU A 3 19.52 -1.42 -7.17
C LEU A 3 18.45 -0.33 -7.36
N PRO A 4 17.17 -0.61 -7.08
CA PRO A 4 16.15 0.43 -6.99
C PRO A 4 16.52 1.44 -5.91
N ARG A 5 16.16 2.70 -6.12
CA ARG A 5 16.67 3.82 -5.33
C ARG A 5 15.57 4.56 -4.58
N ILE A 6 15.91 4.95 -3.37
CA ILE A 6 15.18 5.96 -2.59
C ILE A 6 16.01 7.23 -2.66
N LEU A 7 15.42 8.33 -3.12
CA LEU A 7 16.05 9.63 -3.04
C LEU A 7 15.54 10.37 -1.80
N ILE A 8 16.45 10.83 -0.95
CA ILE A 8 16.13 11.71 0.18
C ILE A 8 16.80 13.05 -0.05
N ILE A 9 15.98 14.09 -0.10
CA ILE A 9 16.45 15.48 -0.15
C ILE A 9 16.07 16.21 1.13
N SER A 10 16.90 17.15 1.57
CA SER A 10 16.53 18.00 2.69
C SER A 10 16.93 19.45 2.49
N THR A 11 16.07 20.36 2.97
CA THR A 11 16.43 21.77 3.15
C THR A 11 17.11 22.05 4.49
N GLU A 12 17.20 21.05 5.38
CA GLU A 12 17.84 21.16 6.69
C GLU A 12 19.07 20.24 6.72
N LYS A 13 20.23 20.82 7.02
CA LYS A 13 21.51 20.10 7.00
C LYS A 13 21.53 18.97 8.02
N GLY A 14 21.96 17.79 7.59
CA GLY A 14 22.05 16.56 8.36
C GLY A 14 20.76 15.75 8.45
N LYS A 15 19.59 16.33 8.12
CA LYS A 15 18.30 15.65 8.31
C LYS A 15 18.07 14.54 7.30
N ALA A 16 18.54 14.69 6.06
CA ALA A 16 18.39 13.62 5.08
C ALA A 16 19.21 12.39 5.49
N ASN A 17 20.43 12.60 6.01
CA ASN A 17 21.26 11.54 6.55
C ASN A 17 20.66 10.90 7.81
N GLU A 18 20.09 11.70 8.71
CA GLU A 18 19.40 11.22 9.92
C GLU A 18 18.23 10.30 9.55
N ILE A 19 17.38 10.71 8.60
CA ILE A 19 16.26 9.90 8.10
C ILE A 19 16.79 8.60 7.49
N ALA A 20 17.82 8.66 6.62
CA ALA A 20 18.40 7.48 5.98
C ALA A 20 18.89 6.44 6.99
N ILE A 21 19.52 6.88 8.08
CA ILE A 21 19.98 6.01 9.17
C ILE A 21 18.78 5.45 9.93
N ASN A 22 17.82 6.30 10.31
CA ASN A 22 16.69 5.91 11.14
C ASN A 22 15.72 4.95 10.44
N ILE A 23 15.62 4.97 9.12
CA ILE A 23 14.85 3.96 8.36
C ILE A 23 15.58 2.61 8.26
N GLY A 24 16.86 2.54 8.62
CA GLY A 24 17.68 1.32 8.62
C GLY A 24 18.76 1.27 7.55
N GLY A 25 19.12 2.42 6.95
CA GLY A 25 20.20 2.52 5.98
C GLY A 25 21.58 2.39 6.63
N GLU A 26 22.40 1.50 6.08
CA GLU A 26 23.81 1.33 6.45
C GLU A 26 24.69 2.16 5.51
N LYS A 27 25.49 3.08 6.05
CA LYS A 27 26.32 3.98 5.23
C LYS A 27 27.37 3.19 4.44
N LEU A 28 27.40 3.37 3.12
CA LEU A 28 28.35 2.73 2.22
C LEU A 28 29.53 3.63 1.87
N SER A 29 29.22 4.79 1.26
CA SER A 29 30.22 5.68 0.68
C SER A 29 29.65 7.08 0.50
N ASN A 30 30.54 8.03 0.27
CA ASN A 30 30.20 9.36 -0.23
C ASN A 30 30.85 9.49 -1.62
N GLN A 31 30.04 9.70 -2.65
CA GLN A 31 30.48 9.87 -4.04
C GLN A 31 29.56 10.85 -4.75
N ASP A 32 30.11 11.66 -5.67
CA ASP A 32 29.34 12.51 -6.57
C ASP A 32 28.26 13.38 -5.90
N HIS A 33 28.58 13.93 -4.71
CA HIS A 33 27.70 14.78 -3.89
C HIS A 33 26.54 14.05 -3.21
N PHE A 34 26.48 12.73 -3.34
CA PHE A 34 25.57 11.87 -2.63
C PHE A 34 26.26 11.19 -1.46
N ASP A 35 25.52 11.08 -0.35
CA ASP A 35 25.78 10.01 0.59
C ASP A 35 24.91 8.80 0.22
N TYR A 36 25.56 7.63 0.10
CA TYR A 36 24.90 6.38 -0.23
C TYR A 36 24.75 5.50 1.00
N TYR A 37 23.56 4.94 1.17
CA TYR A 37 23.25 3.95 2.18
C TYR A 37 22.62 2.72 1.54
N LEU A 38 22.98 1.53 2.02
CA LEU A 38 22.31 0.29 1.66
C LEU A 38 21.24 0.01 2.69
N TRP A 39 20.01 -0.24 2.24
CA TRP A 39 18.97 -0.74 3.12
C TRP A 39 18.52 -2.13 2.67
N ASN A 40 18.72 -3.10 3.56
CA ASN A 40 18.26 -4.47 3.38
C ASN A 40 16.86 -4.60 3.97
N ILE A 41 15.84 -4.38 3.13
CA ILE A 41 14.45 -4.53 3.55
C ILE A 41 14.17 -6.01 3.82
N GLN A 42 13.70 -6.30 5.02
CA GLN A 42 13.29 -7.65 5.41
C GLN A 42 12.04 -7.58 6.30
N ASN A 43 10.86 -7.72 5.71
CA ASN A 43 9.59 -7.75 6.43
C ASN A 43 9.00 -9.17 6.46
N LYS A 44 7.75 -9.33 6.92
CA LYS A 44 7.08 -10.65 7.01
C LYS A 44 6.92 -11.34 5.65
N TYR A 45 6.84 -10.57 4.56
CA TYR A 45 6.40 -11.04 3.25
C TYR A 45 7.53 -11.19 2.24
N TYR A 46 8.57 -10.35 2.30
CA TYR A 46 9.64 -10.35 1.31
C TYR A 46 10.98 -9.89 1.87
N LYS A 47 12.00 -10.02 1.02
CA LYS A 47 13.31 -9.38 1.16
C LYS A 47 13.61 -8.55 -0.08
N ALA A 48 14.21 -7.38 0.07
CA ALA A 48 14.67 -6.55 -1.04
C ALA A 48 15.93 -5.78 -0.62
N GLN A 49 16.68 -5.30 -1.60
CA GLN A 49 17.84 -4.42 -1.36
C GLN A 49 17.61 -3.11 -2.10
N VAL A 50 17.68 -2.00 -1.38
CA VAL A 50 17.45 -0.68 -1.96
C VAL A 50 18.63 0.23 -1.65
N LEU A 51 18.96 1.11 -2.58
CA LEU A 51 20.01 2.10 -2.41
C LEU A 51 19.38 3.45 -2.03
N ILE A 52 19.66 3.94 -0.84
CA ILE A 52 19.24 5.26 -0.41
C ILE A 52 20.31 6.25 -0.85
N CYS A 53 19.90 7.25 -1.61
CA CYS A 53 20.71 8.34 -2.11
C CYS A 53 20.30 9.61 -1.35
N VAL A 54 21.23 10.23 -0.64
CA VAL A 54 20.98 11.44 0.16
C VAL A 54 21.62 12.64 -0.51
N ILE A 55 20.86 13.72 -0.66
CA ILE A 55 21.33 15.02 -1.16
C ILE A 55 20.88 16.15 -0.26
N GLU A 56 21.79 17.03 0.12
CA GLU A 56 21.48 18.23 0.93
C GLU A 56 21.85 19.54 0.22
N ASN A 57 22.37 19.48 -1.00
CA ASN A 57 22.72 20.66 -1.81
C ASN A 57 21.95 20.64 -3.14
N SER A 58 21.18 21.70 -3.38
CA SER A 58 20.29 21.89 -4.55
C SER A 58 20.99 22.35 -5.83
N SER A 59 22.27 22.72 -5.75
CA SER A 59 22.96 23.55 -6.75
C SER A 59 23.51 22.81 -7.98
N GLN A 60 23.14 21.55 -8.21
CA GLN A 60 23.77 20.71 -9.21
C GLN A 60 22.78 19.96 -10.09
N ASP A 61 23.20 19.73 -11.33
CA ASP A 61 22.46 18.96 -12.33
C ASP A 61 22.53 17.47 -11.95
N ILE A 62 21.59 17.06 -11.08
CA ILE A 62 21.55 15.73 -10.50
C ILE A 62 20.88 14.78 -11.48
N SER A 63 21.67 13.92 -12.12
CA SER A 63 21.15 12.78 -12.88
C SER A 63 21.08 11.56 -11.97
N ILE A 64 19.86 11.19 -11.58
CA ILE A 64 19.59 9.97 -10.83
C ILE A 64 18.53 9.15 -11.56
N ASN A 65 18.83 7.87 -11.78
CA ASN A 65 17.95 6.91 -12.45
C ASN A 65 17.44 5.88 -11.45
N ASP A 66 16.41 5.13 -11.83
CA ASP A 66 15.84 4.03 -11.05
C ASP A 66 15.36 4.44 -9.65
N VAL A 67 14.83 5.67 -9.54
CA VAL A 67 14.20 6.18 -8.31
C VAL A 67 12.77 5.67 -8.24
N GLU A 68 12.48 4.88 -7.20
CA GLU A 68 11.15 4.31 -6.92
C GLU A 68 10.43 5.05 -5.79
N ALA A 69 11.18 5.80 -4.97
CA ALA A 69 10.64 6.63 -3.90
C ALA A 69 11.41 7.94 -3.72
N LEU A 70 10.69 9.03 -3.47
CA LEU A 70 11.22 10.34 -3.13
C LEU A 70 10.74 10.76 -1.74
N ILE A 71 11.69 11.10 -0.86
CA ILE A 71 11.44 11.68 0.45
C ILE A 71 11.99 13.09 0.47
N VAL A 72 11.13 14.08 0.73
CA VAL A 72 11.50 15.48 0.89
C VAL A 72 11.39 15.84 2.36
N HIS A 73 12.50 16.20 2.99
CA HIS A 73 12.47 16.79 4.33
C HIS A 73 12.59 18.31 4.27
N HIS A 74 11.58 19.01 4.77
CA HIS A 74 11.55 20.47 4.76
C HIS A 74 11.03 21.02 6.07
N ASP A 75 11.63 22.09 6.58
CA ASP A 75 11.09 22.83 7.73
C ASP A 75 10.25 24.02 7.24
N PRO A 76 8.91 23.89 7.25
CA PRO A 76 7.99 24.93 6.78
C PRO A 76 7.88 26.11 7.76
N GLN A 77 8.51 26.03 8.93
CA GLN A 77 8.45 27.07 9.98
C GLN A 77 9.66 28.01 9.92
N THR A 78 10.62 27.77 9.02
CA THR A 78 11.77 28.67 8.80
C THR A 78 11.39 29.94 8.04
N GLU A 79 12.11 31.04 8.28
CA GLU A 79 11.88 32.34 7.62
C GLU A 79 11.96 32.26 6.08
N ASN A 80 12.80 31.37 5.54
CA ASN A 80 13.02 31.21 4.11
C ASN A 80 12.39 29.92 3.53
N ALA A 81 11.38 29.36 4.21
CA ALA A 81 10.78 28.07 3.87
C ALA A 81 10.45 27.93 2.36
N ASP A 82 9.68 28.90 1.83
CA ASP A 82 9.27 28.88 0.42
C ASP A 82 10.46 28.93 -0.55
N GLN A 83 11.48 29.74 -0.25
CA GLN A 83 12.65 29.87 -1.11
C GLN A 83 13.51 28.59 -1.06
N ASN A 84 13.70 28.02 0.13
CA ASN A 84 14.47 26.80 0.33
C ASN A 84 13.83 25.62 -0.43
N LEU A 85 12.50 25.46 -0.35
CA LEU A 85 11.80 24.40 -1.07
C LEU A 85 11.78 24.65 -2.59
N LYS A 86 11.75 25.92 -3.01
CA LYS A 86 11.76 26.31 -4.43
C LYS A 86 13.04 25.88 -5.15
N GLU A 87 14.18 25.87 -4.46
CA GLU A 87 15.45 25.41 -5.03
C GLU A 87 15.38 23.94 -5.50
N TRP A 88 14.55 23.12 -4.85
CA TRP A 88 14.37 21.71 -5.20
C TRP A 88 13.23 21.45 -6.19
N SER A 89 12.46 22.48 -6.57
CA SER A 89 11.25 22.31 -7.38
C SER A 89 11.51 21.66 -8.74
N SER A 90 12.66 21.94 -9.37
CA SER A 90 13.03 21.30 -10.64
C SER A 90 13.25 19.79 -10.48
N LEU A 91 13.96 19.39 -9.42
CA LEU A 91 14.23 17.98 -9.14
C LEU A 91 12.94 17.25 -8.73
N ILE A 92 12.13 17.83 -7.84
CA ILE A 92 10.83 17.28 -7.44
C ILE A 92 9.93 17.09 -8.66
N ALA A 93 9.85 18.08 -9.56
CA ALA A 93 9.05 17.99 -10.77
C ALA A 93 9.55 16.90 -11.73
N SER A 94 10.87 16.68 -11.82
CA SER A 94 11.44 15.59 -12.63
C SER A 94 11.12 14.19 -12.12
N LEU A 95 10.71 14.08 -10.84
CA LEU A 95 10.39 12.84 -10.14
C LEU A 95 8.88 12.71 -9.84
N ALA A 96 8.02 13.48 -10.52
CA ALA A 96 6.58 13.51 -10.24
C ALA A 96 5.85 12.19 -10.54
N GLU A 97 6.44 11.31 -11.36
CA GLU A 97 5.88 10.00 -11.74
C GLU A 97 6.38 8.85 -10.85
N VAL A 98 7.20 9.15 -9.84
CA VAL A 98 7.66 8.16 -8.86
C VAL A 98 6.49 7.66 -8.02
N GLU A 99 6.45 6.36 -7.73
CA GLU A 99 5.29 5.72 -7.09
C GLU A 99 5.09 6.12 -5.62
N VAL A 100 6.18 6.40 -4.90
CA VAL A 100 6.14 6.76 -3.48
C VAL A 100 6.70 8.17 -3.26
N LEU A 101 5.84 9.10 -2.85
CA LEU A 101 6.19 10.50 -2.59
C LEU A 101 5.86 10.86 -1.14
N LEU A 102 6.90 11.07 -0.31
CA LEU A 102 6.76 11.36 1.12
C LEU A 102 7.34 12.73 1.45
N PHE A 103 6.54 13.58 2.10
CA PHE A 103 6.95 14.88 2.60
C PHE A 103 7.05 14.82 4.12
N SER A 104 8.26 15.00 4.64
CA SER A 104 8.51 14.99 6.08
C SER A 104 8.87 16.37 6.59
N CYS A 105 8.37 16.71 7.77
CA CYS A 105 8.72 17.94 8.48
C CYS A 105 8.63 17.70 9.99
N ASN A 106 9.19 18.58 10.81
CA ASN A 106 8.88 18.56 12.24
C ASN A 106 7.40 18.90 12.47
N PHE A 107 6.86 18.50 13.63
CA PHE A 107 5.50 18.82 14.03
C PHE A 107 5.21 20.31 13.89
N ILE A 108 4.12 20.62 13.20
CA ILE A 108 3.75 21.99 12.87
C ILE A 108 2.77 22.50 13.92
N VAL A 109 3.18 23.48 14.73
CA VAL A 109 2.33 24.05 15.77
C VAL A 109 1.33 25.05 15.18
N ASP A 110 1.75 25.83 14.18
CA ASP A 110 0.93 26.85 13.54
C ASP A 110 -0.07 26.23 12.53
N THR A 111 -1.37 26.40 12.79
CA THR A 111 -2.45 25.85 11.94
C THR A 111 -2.47 26.44 10.53
N VAL A 112 -2.06 27.70 10.34
CA VAL A 112 -2.01 28.35 9.02
C VAL A 112 -0.88 27.73 8.19
N ILE A 113 0.30 27.55 8.79
CA ILE A 113 1.43 26.86 8.15
C ILE A 113 1.04 25.42 7.84
N ARG A 114 0.43 24.71 8.80
CA ARG A 114 -0.02 23.32 8.62
C ARG A 114 -0.96 23.19 7.43
N ASN A 115 -1.97 24.06 7.33
CA ASN A 115 -2.92 24.04 6.21
C ASN A 115 -2.25 24.32 4.86
N LYS A 116 -1.26 25.22 4.83
CA LYS A 116 -0.45 25.49 3.63
C LYS A 116 0.32 24.25 3.18
N VAL A 117 0.97 23.57 4.12
CA VAL A 117 1.75 22.34 3.87
C VAL A 117 0.85 21.20 3.40
N ILE A 118 -0.28 20.94 4.07
CA ILE A 118 -1.26 19.93 3.66
C ILE A 118 -1.72 20.18 2.22
N LYS A 119 -2.10 21.43 1.91
CA LYS A 119 -2.52 21.80 0.56
C LYS A 119 -1.42 21.56 -0.48
N TRP A 120 -0.18 21.93 -0.16
CA TRP A 120 0.95 21.70 -1.05
C TRP A 120 1.21 20.20 -1.28
N CYS A 121 1.18 19.39 -0.22
CA CYS A 121 1.39 17.95 -0.31
C CYS A 121 0.32 17.28 -1.20
N LEU A 122 -0.96 17.60 -0.97
CA LEU A 122 -2.07 17.08 -1.79
C LEU A 122 -1.93 17.47 -3.27
N GLN A 123 -1.55 18.72 -3.56
CA GLN A 123 -1.37 19.20 -4.92
C GLN A 123 -0.22 18.48 -5.65
N ASN A 124 0.82 18.08 -4.93
CA ASN A 124 2.00 17.41 -5.47
C ASN A 124 1.98 15.89 -5.23
N ARG A 125 0.88 15.33 -4.73
CA ARG A 125 0.68 13.90 -4.39
C ARG A 125 1.65 13.34 -3.33
N PHE A 126 2.16 14.20 -2.46
CA PHE A 126 2.95 13.78 -1.32
C PHE A 126 2.05 13.36 -0.15
N GLU A 127 2.43 12.30 0.54
CA GLU A 127 1.94 12.01 1.88
C GLU A 127 2.71 12.88 2.90
N LEU A 128 1.98 13.59 3.76
CA LEU A 128 2.57 14.40 4.83
C LEU A 128 2.87 13.54 6.06
N ILE A 129 4.12 13.59 6.52
CA ILE A 129 4.59 12.89 7.73
C ILE A 129 5.23 13.89 8.68
N GLU A 130 4.57 14.15 9.81
CA GLU A 130 5.11 14.98 10.88
C GLU A 130 6.00 14.15 11.82
N LEU A 131 7.25 14.56 11.96
CA LEU A 131 8.22 14.04 12.92
C LEU A 131 8.07 14.74 14.27
N ASN A 132 8.54 14.10 15.35
CA ASN A 132 8.61 14.71 16.69
C ASN A 132 7.26 15.25 17.20
N ARG A 133 6.16 14.52 16.96
CA ARG A 133 4.88 14.86 17.56
C ARG A 133 5.04 14.83 19.09
N PRO A 134 4.59 15.87 19.81
CA PRO A 134 4.62 15.84 21.27
C PRO A 134 3.72 14.70 21.76
N ASP A 135 4.13 14.05 22.85
CA ASP A 135 3.35 13.03 23.56
C ASP A 135 2.13 13.68 24.24
N ILE A 136 1.21 14.23 23.45
CA ILE A 136 -0.05 14.77 23.95
C ILE A 136 -1.00 13.58 24.09
N ASP A 137 -1.10 13.12 25.33
CA ASP A 137 -2.06 12.17 25.89
C ASP A 137 -2.43 10.96 25.03
N ALA A 138 -2.02 9.78 25.53
CA ALA A 138 -2.49 8.46 25.09
C ALA A 138 -4.03 8.27 25.11
N SER A 139 -4.82 9.32 25.38
CA SER A 139 -6.28 9.37 25.25
C SER A 139 -6.76 9.74 23.84
N GLU A 140 -5.91 10.40 23.03
CA GLU A 140 -6.10 10.60 21.58
C GLU A 140 -5.12 9.70 20.80
N ALA A 141 -4.53 8.69 21.47
CA ALA A 141 -3.93 7.58 20.77
C ALA A 141 -5.03 6.98 19.91
N ASP A 142 -4.93 7.27 18.62
CA ASP A 142 -5.74 6.67 17.60
C ASP A 142 -5.88 5.18 17.92
N SER A 143 -7.13 4.76 18.16
CA SER A 143 -7.46 3.42 18.69
C SER A 143 -6.98 2.27 17.79
N GLU A 144 -6.38 2.60 16.65
CA GLU A 144 -5.91 1.72 15.59
C GLU A 144 -4.40 1.49 15.62
N ASN A 145 -3.65 1.99 16.62
CA ASN A 145 -2.19 1.79 16.72
C ASN A 145 -1.46 2.32 15.46
N ASN A 146 -1.95 3.42 14.89
CA ASN A 146 -1.32 4.03 13.72
C ASN A 146 0.10 4.50 14.03
N LYS A 147 0.99 4.26 13.06
CA LYS A 147 2.40 4.65 13.13
C LYS A 147 2.59 6.09 12.68
N TYR A 148 3.54 6.78 13.31
CA TYR A 148 3.88 8.17 13.01
C TYR A 148 5.39 8.34 12.78
N GLY A 149 5.77 9.48 12.21
CA GLY A 149 7.17 9.84 12.01
C GLY A 149 7.95 8.83 11.17
N ILE A 150 9.14 8.44 11.64
CA ILE A 150 10.02 7.47 10.95
C ILE A 150 9.33 6.13 10.75
N GLU A 151 8.54 5.65 11.70
CA GLU A 151 7.87 4.35 11.57
C GLU A 151 6.85 4.36 10.43
N ARG A 152 6.18 5.49 10.21
CA ARG A 152 5.26 5.68 9.09
C ARG A 152 6.00 5.69 7.74
N ILE A 153 7.17 6.34 7.68
CA ILE A 153 8.04 6.30 6.49
C ILE A 153 8.42 4.85 6.17
N ILE A 154 8.88 4.08 7.17
CA ILE A 154 9.26 2.68 7.00
C ILE A 154 8.07 1.85 6.49
N GLU A 155 6.88 2.06 7.03
CA GLU A 155 5.67 1.34 6.61
C GLU A 155 5.29 1.61 5.15
N ALA A 156 5.30 2.88 4.74
CA ALA A 156 5.03 3.25 3.35
C ALA A 156 6.04 2.59 2.39
N LEU A 157 7.33 2.61 2.75
CA LEU A 157 8.39 1.97 1.94
C LEU A 157 8.33 0.44 1.98
N HIS A 158 7.89 -0.17 3.08
CA HIS A 158 7.66 -1.62 3.17
C HIS A 158 6.45 -2.08 2.34
N ALA A 159 5.44 -1.23 2.16
CA ALA A 159 4.27 -1.54 1.35
C ALA A 159 4.52 -1.45 -0.16
N HIS A 160 5.57 -0.73 -0.57
CA HIS A 160 5.93 -0.58 -1.97
C HIS A 160 6.43 -1.88 -2.61
N MET A 161 6.06 -2.09 -3.88
CA MET A 161 6.40 -3.28 -4.64
C MET A 161 7.77 -3.18 -5.32
N TRP A 162 8.84 -3.28 -4.54
CA TRP A 162 10.22 -3.21 -5.06
C TRP A 162 10.49 -4.20 -6.20
N PRO A 163 11.11 -3.75 -7.33
CA PRO A 163 11.32 -4.57 -8.52
C PRO A 163 12.26 -5.76 -8.30
N ASN A 164 13.11 -5.70 -7.27
CA ASN A 164 14.05 -6.75 -6.91
C ASN A 164 13.61 -7.53 -5.66
N MET A 165 12.35 -7.45 -5.24
CA MET A 165 11.89 -8.19 -4.08
C MET A 165 11.90 -9.71 -4.32
N THR A 166 12.19 -10.46 -3.27
CA THR A 166 12.05 -11.91 -3.21
C THR A 166 11.06 -12.27 -2.11
N LEU A 167 9.90 -12.83 -2.49
CA LEU A 167 8.87 -13.25 -1.55
C LEU A 167 9.37 -14.36 -0.63
N LYS A 168 9.01 -14.30 0.64
CA LYS A 168 9.23 -15.37 1.61
C LYS A 168 8.14 -16.43 1.39
N GLY A 169 8.54 -17.66 1.10
CA GLY A 169 7.62 -18.79 1.10
C GLY A 169 7.06 -19.03 2.51
N LYS A 170 5.82 -19.53 2.61
CA LYS A 170 5.35 -20.19 3.83
C LYS A 170 6.27 -21.40 4.12
N PRO A 171 6.46 -21.81 5.39
CA PRO A 171 7.09 -23.09 5.68
C PRO A 171 6.34 -24.19 4.91
N SER A 172 7.11 -24.98 4.18
CA SER A 172 6.67 -26.14 3.40
C SER A 172 5.81 -27.08 4.22
N ASP A 173 4.51 -27.14 3.92
CA ASP A 173 3.63 -28.29 4.13
C ASP A 173 2.34 -28.18 3.28
N MET A 174 2.42 -27.48 2.15
CA MET A 174 1.41 -27.58 1.10
C MET A 174 2.16 -27.76 -0.21
N GLU A 175 2.19 -29.01 -0.66
CA GLU A 175 2.55 -29.36 -2.02
C GLU A 175 1.86 -28.40 -2.99
N GLU A 176 2.62 -27.90 -3.95
CA GLU A 176 2.13 -27.16 -5.12
C GLU A 176 1.05 -27.99 -5.83
N ARG A 177 -0.20 -27.88 -5.40
CA ARG A 177 -1.33 -28.07 -6.31
C ARG A 177 -1.37 -26.82 -7.17
N ASN A 178 -0.56 -26.80 -8.23
CA ASN A 178 -0.89 -26.00 -9.41
C ASN A 178 -2.28 -26.49 -9.85
N PRO A 179 -3.36 -25.68 -9.71
CA PRO A 179 -4.62 -26.07 -10.30
C PRO A 179 -4.39 -26.04 -11.81
N ASP A 180 -4.38 -27.22 -12.42
CA ASP A 180 -4.27 -27.37 -13.87
C ASP A 180 -5.47 -26.66 -14.49
N MET A 181 -5.26 -25.44 -15.01
CA MET A 181 -6.32 -24.62 -15.61
C MET A 181 -7.06 -25.38 -16.73
N ASN A 182 -6.41 -26.35 -17.38
CA ASN A 182 -7.05 -27.19 -18.38
C ASN A 182 -8.10 -28.14 -17.78
N LYS A 183 -7.90 -28.62 -16.54
CA LYS A 183 -8.91 -29.42 -15.82
C LYS A 183 -10.10 -28.56 -15.38
N VAL A 184 -9.84 -27.30 -15.03
CA VAL A 184 -10.89 -26.34 -14.68
C VAL A 184 -11.71 -26.02 -15.94
N GLU A 185 -11.07 -25.72 -17.07
CA GLU A 185 -11.75 -25.52 -18.36
C GLU A 185 -12.52 -26.76 -18.87
N GLU A 186 -11.98 -27.98 -18.70
CA GLU A 186 -12.71 -29.22 -19.03
C GLU A 186 -13.95 -29.44 -18.15
N GLN A 187 -13.92 -28.99 -16.88
CA GLN A 187 -15.09 -29.03 -16.00
C GLN A 187 -16.16 -28.01 -16.43
N PHE A 188 -15.76 -26.85 -16.95
CA PHE A 188 -16.69 -25.86 -17.52
C PHE A 188 -17.22 -26.26 -18.91
N GLY A 189 -16.44 -26.98 -19.71
CA GLY A 189 -16.86 -27.46 -21.03
C GLY A 189 -17.94 -28.54 -21.01
N LYS A 190 -18.14 -29.20 -19.86
CA LYS A 190 -19.24 -30.16 -19.63
C LYS A 190 -20.55 -29.51 -19.17
N ILE A 191 -20.56 -28.19 -18.94
CA ILE A 191 -21.77 -27.45 -18.64
C ILE A 191 -22.45 -27.14 -19.98
N GLU A 192 -23.25 -28.10 -20.48
CA GLU A 192 -24.17 -27.83 -21.58
C GLU A 192 -25.21 -26.81 -21.11
N LEU A 193 -25.06 -25.56 -21.52
CA LEU A 193 -26.12 -24.57 -21.47
C LEU A 193 -27.14 -24.94 -22.53
N ASN A 194 -28.05 -25.87 -22.19
CA ASN A 194 -29.27 -26.07 -22.96
C ASN A 194 -30.09 -24.78 -22.90
N GLN A 195 -30.04 -24.01 -23.99
CA GLN A 195 -30.98 -22.93 -24.29
C GLN A 195 -32.35 -23.52 -24.67
N ASP A 196 -32.94 -24.26 -23.76
CA ASP A 196 -34.38 -24.40 -23.66
C ASP A 196 -34.68 -25.25 -22.42
N SER A 197 -35.79 -24.93 -21.76
CA SER A 197 -36.36 -25.59 -20.58
C SER A 197 -36.08 -24.88 -19.26
N THR A 198 -37.15 -24.23 -18.82
CA THR A 198 -37.57 -23.93 -17.45
C THR A 198 -37.08 -24.93 -16.40
N GLU A 199 -35.86 -24.82 -15.89
CA GLU A 199 -35.48 -25.37 -14.59
C GLU A 199 -34.55 -24.38 -13.88
N THR A 200 -35.10 -23.74 -12.85
CA THR A 200 -34.37 -22.99 -11.84
C THR A 200 -33.35 -23.91 -11.16
N LEU A 201 -32.07 -23.84 -11.54
CA LEU A 201 -31.01 -24.40 -10.72
C LEU A 201 -30.92 -23.55 -9.44
N PRO A 202 -31.14 -24.11 -8.24
CA PRO A 202 -31.32 -23.30 -7.05
C PRO A 202 -29.97 -22.73 -6.60
N ILE A 203 -29.93 -21.41 -6.43
CA ILE A 203 -28.88 -20.65 -5.73
C ILE A 203 -28.52 -21.31 -4.38
N GLU A 204 -29.47 -22.05 -3.80
CA GLU A 204 -29.34 -22.89 -2.60
C GLU A 204 -28.17 -23.89 -2.66
N ASN A 205 -27.93 -24.53 -3.81
CA ASN A 205 -26.85 -25.52 -3.96
C ASN A 205 -25.46 -24.87 -4.03
N MET A 206 -25.37 -23.61 -4.48
CA MET A 206 -24.11 -22.84 -4.47
C MET A 206 -23.79 -22.29 -3.07
N LEU A 207 -24.81 -21.92 -2.31
CA LEU A 207 -24.66 -21.41 -0.93
C LEU A 207 -24.29 -22.52 0.07
N ASP A 208 -24.77 -23.74 -0.15
CA ASP A 208 -24.47 -24.89 0.74
C ASP A 208 -22.98 -25.27 0.69
N GLY A 209 -22.33 -25.12 -0.47
CA GLY A 209 -20.88 -25.31 -0.63
C GLY A 209 -20.03 -24.26 0.09
N ILE A 210 -20.57 -23.06 0.34
CA ILE A 210 -19.89 -21.97 1.08
C ILE A 210 -20.09 -22.15 2.59
N MET A 211 -21.24 -22.67 3.03
CA MET A 211 -21.55 -22.87 4.45
C MET A 211 -20.94 -24.13 5.07
N GLY A 212 -20.46 -25.08 4.25
CA GLY A 212 -20.00 -26.39 4.70
C GLY A 212 -18.49 -26.52 4.97
N GLU A 213 -17.65 -25.62 4.47
CA GLU A 213 -16.19 -25.79 4.54
C GLU A 213 -15.48 -24.60 5.20
N GLU A 214 -14.91 -24.82 6.38
CA GLU A 214 -14.08 -23.86 7.14
C GLU A 214 -12.75 -23.47 6.43
N ASN A 215 -12.52 -23.91 5.19
CA ASN A 215 -11.27 -23.70 4.44
C ASN A 215 -11.49 -23.28 2.98
N THR A 216 -12.51 -22.49 2.67
CA THR A 216 -12.68 -21.95 1.30
C THR A 216 -11.58 -20.92 1.00
N ASP A 217 -10.84 -21.11 -0.10
CA ASP A 217 -9.79 -20.19 -0.52
C ASP A 217 -10.39 -18.86 -1.00
N PHE A 218 -9.78 -17.74 -0.62
CA PHE A 218 -10.31 -16.40 -0.88
C PHE A 218 -10.45 -16.11 -2.39
N GLY A 219 -9.61 -16.74 -3.23
CA GLY A 219 -9.69 -16.66 -4.69
C GLY A 219 -10.94 -17.32 -5.29
N GLU A 220 -11.41 -18.42 -4.69
CA GLU A 220 -12.64 -19.10 -5.10
C GLU A 220 -13.88 -18.29 -4.72
N LEU A 221 -13.88 -17.70 -3.52
CA LEU A 221 -14.94 -16.79 -3.05
C LEU A 221 -15.08 -15.55 -3.95
N PHE A 222 -13.97 -14.95 -4.37
CA PHE A 222 -14.01 -13.77 -5.24
C PHE A 222 -14.52 -14.10 -6.66
N SER A 223 -14.15 -15.28 -7.17
CA SER A 223 -14.62 -15.76 -8.48
C SER A 223 -16.13 -16.07 -8.45
N GLN A 224 -16.63 -16.66 -7.36
CA GLN A 224 -18.06 -16.88 -7.13
C GLN A 224 -18.84 -15.57 -6.96
N LEU A 225 -18.26 -14.57 -6.28
CA LEU A 225 -18.87 -13.25 -6.13
C LEU A 225 -19.11 -12.55 -7.47
N LYS A 226 -18.16 -12.68 -8.40
CA LYS A 226 -18.31 -12.15 -9.76
C LYS A 226 -19.46 -12.82 -10.52
N ALA A 227 -19.57 -14.15 -10.44
CA ALA A 227 -20.66 -14.90 -11.07
C ALA A 227 -22.04 -14.55 -10.48
N MET A 228 -22.15 -14.46 -9.14
CA MET A 228 -23.40 -14.07 -8.48
C MET A 228 -23.80 -12.62 -8.79
N LYS A 229 -22.83 -11.70 -8.92
CA LYS A 229 -23.08 -10.30 -9.32
C LYS A 229 -23.65 -10.21 -10.74
N GLU A 230 -23.11 -10.99 -11.67
CA GLU A 230 -23.59 -11.04 -13.06
C GLU A 230 -25.03 -11.62 -13.13
N HIS A 231 -25.31 -12.64 -12.33
CA HIS A 231 -26.66 -13.22 -12.22
C HIS A 231 -27.66 -12.26 -11.54
N ALA A 232 -27.27 -11.60 -10.45
CA ALA A 232 -28.12 -10.64 -9.76
C ALA A 232 -28.48 -9.43 -10.64
N ALA A 233 -27.61 -9.04 -11.58
CA ALA A 233 -27.88 -7.96 -12.52
C ALA A 233 -29.06 -8.28 -13.48
N LEU A 234 -29.38 -9.56 -13.67
CA LEU A 234 -30.48 -10.04 -14.53
C LEU A 234 -31.83 -10.12 -13.79
N LEU A 235 -31.85 -9.94 -12.46
CA LEU A 235 -33.06 -10.11 -11.64
C LEU A 235 -33.87 -8.80 -11.47
N PRO A 236 -35.20 -8.88 -11.32
CA PRO A 236 -36.05 -7.74 -10.96
C PRO A 236 -35.67 -7.12 -9.60
N THR A 237 -35.95 -5.82 -9.43
CA THR A 237 -35.48 -5.00 -8.28
C THR A 237 -35.82 -5.57 -6.90
N ASN A 238 -36.97 -6.23 -6.74
CA ASN A 238 -37.35 -6.84 -5.46
C ASN A 238 -36.54 -8.10 -5.13
N GLN A 239 -36.17 -8.89 -6.14
CA GLN A 239 -35.36 -10.11 -5.97
C GLN A 239 -33.87 -9.80 -5.84
N ARG A 240 -33.40 -8.70 -6.45
CA ARG A 240 -32.03 -8.20 -6.27
C ARG A 240 -31.68 -7.90 -4.81
N ARG A 241 -32.64 -7.39 -4.03
CA ARG A 241 -32.44 -7.10 -2.61
C ARG A 241 -32.17 -8.37 -1.80
N ILE A 242 -32.94 -9.43 -2.07
CA ILE A 242 -32.82 -10.73 -1.38
C ILE A 242 -31.51 -11.42 -1.76
N ALA A 243 -31.14 -11.39 -3.04
CA ALA A 243 -29.87 -11.95 -3.51
C ALA A 243 -28.66 -11.20 -2.93
N ALA A 244 -28.74 -9.87 -2.79
CA ALA A 244 -27.69 -9.07 -2.16
C ALA A 244 -27.55 -9.39 -0.66
N GLU A 245 -28.67 -9.53 0.05
CA GLU A 245 -28.70 -9.89 1.48
C GLU A 245 -28.04 -11.26 1.70
N GLN A 246 -28.43 -12.28 0.92
CA GLN A 246 -27.87 -13.62 1.00
C GLN A 246 -26.36 -13.67 0.66
N LEU A 247 -25.93 -12.89 -0.34
CA LEU A 247 -24.52 -12.81 -0.74
C LEU A 247 -23.66 -12.17 0.35
N VAL A 248 -24.14 -11.08 0.94
CA VAL A 248 -23.43 -10.38 2.04
C VAL A 248 -23.33 -11.30 3.26
N THR A 249 -24.41 -11.99 3.63
CA THR A 249 -24.41 -12.93 4.75
C THR A 249 -23.46 -14.10 4.52
N ALA A 250 -23.43 -14.68 3.32
CA ALA A 250 -22.52 -15.77 2.99
C ALA A 250 -21.04 -15.33 3.06
N PHE A 251 -20.74 -14.15 2.53
CA PHE A 251 -19.38 -13.62 2.51
C PHE A 251 -18.89 -13.26 3.92
N TRP A 252 -19.75 -12.63 4.72
CA TRP A 252 -19.41 -12.29 6.10
C TRP A 252 -19.18 -13.53 6.97
N LYS A 253 -19.97 -14.59 6.80
CA LYS A 253 -19.73 -15.89 7.46
C LYS A 253 -18.42 -16.54 7.01
N ALA A 254 -18.13 -16.52 5.72
CA ALA A 254 -16.88 -17.08 5.16
C ALA A 254 -15.63 -16.33 5.65
N MET A 255 -15.75 -15.04 6.01
CA MET A 255 -14.67 -14.27 6.64
C MET A 255 -14.59 -14.45 8.17
N GLY A 256 -15.42 -15.32 8.76
CA GLY A 256 -15.40 -15.64 10.19
C GLY A 256 -16.25 -14.73 11.08
N GLY A 257 -17.27 -14.06 10.52
CA GLY A 257 -18.20 -13.23 11.29
C GLY A 257 -19.00 -14.02 12.34
N ASP A 258 -19.18 -13.45 13.54
CA ASP A 258 -19.89 -14.07 14.66
C ASP A 258 -21.41 -13.90 14.50
N PRO A 259 -22.21 -14.98 14.40
CA PRO A 259 -23.67 -14.93 14.18
C PRO A 259 -24.45 -14.01 15.12
N SER A 260 -23.91 -13.73 16.31
CA SER A 260 -24.51 -12.81 17.28
C SER A 260 -24.50 -11.33 16.86
N GLU A 261 -23.69 -10.94 15.86
CA GLU A 261 -23.66 -9.57 15.30
C GLU A 261 -24.74 -9.34 14.22
N MET A 262 -25.48 -10.37 13.81
CA MET A 262 -26.58 -10.29 12.83
C MET A 262 -27.98 -10.28 13.46
N GLU A 263 -28.08 -10.44 14.78
CA GLU A 263 -29.34 -10.27 15.53
C GLU A 263 -29.45 -8.84 16.07
N ASP A 264 -29.93 -7.93 15.22
CA ASP A 264 -30.63 -6.69 15.59
C ASP A 264 -31.70 -6.35 14.53
#